data_AF-A0A914ETW7-F1
#
_entry.id   AF-A0A914ETW7-F1
#
_cell.length_a   1.000
_cell.length_b   1.000
_cell.length_c   1.000
_cell.angle_alpha   90.00
_cell.angle_beta   90.00
_cell.angle_gamma   90.00
#
_symmetry.space_group_name_H-M   'P 1'
#
loop_
_entity.id
_entity.type
_entity.pdbx_description
1 polymer ?
#
loop_
_entity_poly.entity_id
_entity_poly.type
_entity_poly.pdbx_seq_one_letter_code
_entity_poly.pdbx_strand_id
1 'polypeptide(L)'
;MVKSTVTKDCRRLTAEFLHYVIQAQCLTKFFVSIKDTYFQAQIMSEKVTWLRGHQRSVGRVHDVDFATLTNFVEFYTTALSFVNFRLYKSIGLSYPPKLARSKNTNSEDVKDELYSLAHILQGFAATTSTDIFTDMEDDGEIAEKMKEMLRIKTLFKGCKLF
;
A
#
# COMPACT_ATOMS: atom_id res chain seq x y z
N MET A 1 -6.62 26.02 11.08
CA MET A 1 -7.04 24.70 11.63
C MET A 1 -7.40 23.82 10.45
N VAL A 2 -6.78 22.65 10.32
CA VAL A 2 -7.00 21.75 9.16
C VAL A 2 -8.40 21.14 9.25
N LYS A 3 -9.13 21.11 8.13
CA LYS A 3 -10.49 20.54 8.06
C LYS A 3 -10.43 19.02 8.27
N SER A 4 -11.33 18.48 9.10
CA SER A 4 -11.38 17.03 9.39
C SER A 4 -11.66 16.18 8.14
N THR A 5 -12.43 16.71 7.18
CA THR A 5 -12.71 16.06 5.89
C THR A 5 -11.43 15.75 5.11
N VAL A 6 -10.54 16.75 4.99
CA VAL A 6 -9.27 16.61 4.26
C VAL A 6 -8.39 15.52 4.88
N THR A 7 -8.38 15.45 6.22
CA THR A 7 -7.62 14.41 6.93
C THR A 7 -8.15 13.01 6.61
N LYS A 8 -9.48 12.84 6.54
CA LYS A 8 -10.11 11.56 6.17
C LYS A 8 -9.81 11.17 4.72
N ASP A 9 -9.87 12.14 3.80
CA ASP A 9 -9.55 11.88 2.39
C ASP A 9 -8.08 11.49 2.21
N CYS A 10 -7.14 12.17 2.86
CA CYS A 10 -5.73 11.80 2.81
C CYS A 10 -5.49 10.39 3.38
N ARG A 11 -6.17 10.04 4.48
CA ARG A 11 -6.10 8.69 5.08
C ARG A 11 -6.59 7.63 4.09
N ARG A 12 -7.77 7.83 3.50
CA ARG A 12 -8.35 6.94 2.49
C ARG A 12 -7.41 6.76 1.29
N LEU A 13 -6.96 7.86 0.67
CA LEU A 13 -6.09 7.80 -0.51
C LEU A 13 -4.75 7.11 -0.24
N THR A 14 -4.20 7.30 0.97
CA THR A 14 -2.98 6.61 1.40
C THR A 14 -3.24 5.11 1.53
N ALA A 15 -4.36 4.70 2.15
CA ALA A 15 -4.72 3.29 2.27
C ALA A 15 -4.92 2.64 0.88
N GLU A 16 -5.58 3.32 -0.05
CA GLU A 16 -5.76 2.85 -1.43
C GLU A 16 -4.43 2.67 -2.17
N PHE A 17 -3.49 3.61 -2.02
CA PHE A 17 -2.16 3.51 -2.62
C PHE A 17 -1.35 2.35 -2.03
N LEU A 18 -1.37 2.20 -0.70
CA LEU A 18 -0.71 1.07 -0.03
C LEU A 18 -1.32 -0.27 -0.44
N HIS A 19 -2.64 -0.33 -0.58
CA HIS A 19 -3.34 -1.51 -1.09
C HIS A 19 -2.87 -1.88 -2.50
N TYR A 20 -2.71 -0.89 -3.40
CA TYR A 20 -2.11 -1.12 -4.72
C TYR A 20 -0.69 -1.69 -4.61
N VAL A 21 0.17 -1.12 -3.76
CA VAL A 21 1.55 -1.59 -3.60
C VAL A 21 1.60 -3.05 -3.11
N ILE A 22 0.69 -3.42 -2.21
CA ILE A 22 0.54 -4.80 -1.73
C ILE A 22 0.06 -5.70 -2.86
N GLN A 23 -0.95 -5.29 -3.63
CA GLN A 23 -1.48 -6.08 -4.74
C GLN A 23 -0.48 -6.29 -5.88
N ALA A 24 0.24 -5.24 -6.25
CA ALA A 24 1.27 -5.30 -7.27
C ALA A 24 2.57 -5.98 -6.80
N GLN A 25 2.71 -6.26 -5.49
CA GLN A 25 3.93 -6.83 -4.88
C GLN A 25 5.21 -6.10 -5.33
N CYS A 26 5.15 -4.76 -5.41
CA CYS A 26 6.19 -3.95 -6.06
C CYS A 26 7.16 -3.27 -5.08
N LEU A 27 7.08 -3.57 -3.78
CA LEU A 27 7.98 -3.03 -2.78
C LEU A 27 9.38 -3.68 -2.90
N THR A 28 10.42 -2.87 -2.99
CA THR A 28 11.80 -3.32 -3.22
C THR A 28 12.69 -3.17 -2.00
N LYS A 29 12.66 -2.00 -1.35
CA LYS A 29 13.49 -1.71 -0.17
C LYS A 29 12.65 -1.05 0.92
N PHE A 30 13.02 -1.34 2.15
CA PHE A 30 12.40 -0.82 3.34
C PHE A 30 13.49 -0.52 4.37
N PHE A 31 13.45 0.67 4.96
CA PHE A 31 14.42 1.10 5.96
C PHE A 31 13.73 1.85 7.10
N VAL A 32 13.92 1.41 8.34
CA VAL A 32 13.36 2.07 9.52
C VAL A 32 14.44 2.96 10.14
N SER A 33 14.14 4.24 10.27
CA SER A 33 14.94 5.18 11.04
C SER A 33 14.28 5.50 12.38
N ILE A 34 15.06 6.12 13.28
CA ILE A 34 14.59 6.66 14.57
C ILE A 34 13.51 7.73 14.34
N LYS A 35 13.61 8.48 13.23
CA LYS A 35 12.68 9.55 12.89
C LYS A 35 11.44 9.02 12.17
N ASP A 36 11.66 8.35 11.04
CA ASP A 36 10.61 7.95 10.09
C ASP A 36 10.96 6.62 9.42
N THR A 37 9.98 6.04 8.74
CA THR A 37 10.15 4.80 7.97
C THR A 37 10.18 5.10 6.48
N TYR A 38 11.19 4.59 5.77
CA TYR A 38 11.42 4.78 4.35
C TYR A 38 10.97 3.55 3.56
N PHE A 39 10.24 3.79 2.48
CA PHE A 39 9.76 2.76 1.56
C PHE A 39 10.22 3.08 0.15
N GLN A 40 10.63 2.06 -0.61
CA GLN A 40 10.94 2.18 -2.03
C GLN A 40 10.22 1.08 -2.81
N ALA A 41 9.42 1.45 -3.80
CA ALA A 41 8.74 0.51 -4.70
C ALA A 41 9.06 0.78 -6.17
N GLN A 42 8.97 -0.25 -7.00
CA GLN A 42 9.16 -0.16 -8.45
C GLN A 42 7.78 -0.16 -9.14
N ILE A 43 7.28 1.01 -9.48
CA ILE A 43 5.97 1.19 -10.11
C ILE A 43 6.20 1.52 -11.59
N MET A 44 5.61 0.74 -12.50
CA MET A 44 5.74 0.94 -13.96
C MET A 44 7.20 1.14 -14.44
N SER A 45 8.13 0.35 -13.89
CA SER A 45 9.59 0.44 -14.15
C SER A 45 10.31 1.64 -13.53
N GLU A 46 9.62 2.53 -12.81
CA GLU A 46 10.23 3.66 -12.09
C GLU A 46 10.33 3.39 -10.59
N LYS A 47 11.41 3.89 -9.97
CA LYS A 47 11.65 3.72 -8.53
C LYS A 47 11.03 4.89 -7.77
N VAL A 48 9.97 4.63 -7.02
CA VAL A 48 9.29 5.61 -6.18
C VAL A 48 9.70 5.39 -4.73
N THR A 49 10.19 6.44 -4.07
CA THR A 49 10.58 6.41 -2.65
C THR A 49 9.71 7.37 -1.86
N TRP A 50 9.14 6.91 -0.75
CA TRP A 50 8.34 7.74 0.15
C TRP A 50 8.65 7.46 1.61
N LEU A 51 8.25 8.39 2.47
CA LEU A 51 8.45 8.32 3.91
C LEU A 51 7.11 8.17 4.61
N ARG A 52 7.08 7.40 5.69
CA ARG A 52 5.95 7.30 6.61
C ARG A 52 6.42 7.76 7.98
N GLY A 53 5.76 8.79 8.50
CA GLY A 53 6.03 9.28 9.84
C GLY A 53 5.62 8.28 10.91
N HIS A 54 6.43 8.14 11.95
CA HIS A 54 6.02 7.47 13.17
C HIS A 54 4.90 8.27 13.84
N GLN A 55 3.90 7.60 14.40
CA GLN A 55 2.78 8.25 15.07
C GLN A 55 3.26 8.85 16.41
N ARG A 56 3.79 10.06 16.34
CA ARG A 56 4.27 10.85 17.49
C ARG A 56 3.40 12.09 17.63
N SER A 57 3.02 12.41 18.86
CA SER A 57 2.39 13.69 19.18
C SER A 57 3.42 14.80 18.96
N VAL A 58 3.32 15.49 17.82
CA VAL A 58 4.08 16.72 17.59
C VAL A 58 3.41 17.82 18.41
N GLY A 59 4.20 18.56 19.19
CA GLY A 59 3.70 19.74 19.91
C GLY A 59 3.15 20.80 18.95
N ARG A 60 2.51 21.84 19.49
CA ARG A 60 2.00 22.94 18.68
C ARG A 60 3.15 23.68 18.01
N VAL A 61 3.26 23.57 16.69
CA VAL A 61 4.26 24.31 15.89
C VAL A 61 3.67 25.67 15.54
N HIS A 62 4.31 26.75 16.00
CA HIS A 62 3.80 28.12 15.83
C HIS A 62 4.26 28.81 14.53
N ASP A 63 5.33 28.33 13.89
CA ASP A 63 5.97 28.98 12.72
C ASP A 63 5.55 28.43 11.36
N VAL A 64 4.44 27.69 11.28
CA VAL A 64 4.02 27.05 10.03
C VAL A 64 2.75 27.69 9.48
N ASP A 65 2.82 28.18 8.23
CA ASP A 65 1.66 28.68 7.51
C ASP A 65 0.77 27.53 7.01
N PHE A 66 -0.32 27.29 7.73
CA PHE A 66 -1.29 26.26 7.39
C PHE A 66 -2.17 26.59 6.17
N ALA A 67 -2.30 27.86 5.78
CA ALA A 67 -3.12 28.23 4.62
C ALA A 67 -2.47 27.72 3.33
N THR A 68 -1.18 28.03 3.16
CA THR A 68 -0.39 27.51 2.04
C THR A 68 -0.32 25.99 2.04
N LEU A 69 -0.11 25.35 3.20
CA LEU A 69 -0.13 23.88 3.31
C LEU A 69 -1.48 23.27 2.89
N THR A 70 -2.60 23.91 3.23
CA THR A 70 -3.92 23.41 2.86
C THR A 70 -4.11 23.39 1.34
N ASN A 71 -3.65 24.42 0.64
CA ASN A 71 -3.72 24.48 -0.83
C ASN A 71 -2.89 23.36 -1.48
N PHE A 72 -1.68 23.10 -0.95
CA PHE A 72 -0.88 21.97 -1.42
C PHE A 72 -1.56 20.63 -1.19
N VAL A 73 -2.13 20.41 -0.01
CA VAL A 73 -2.82 19.17 0.31
C VAL A 73 -4.01 18.96 -0.63
N GLU A 74 -4.79 19.99 -0.93
CA GLU A 74 -5.94 19.90 -1.85
C GLU A 74 -5.50 19.52 -3.28
N PHE A 75 -4.43 20.16 -3.77
CA PHE A 75 -3.84 19.82 -5.06
C PHE A 75 -3.34 18.36 -5.11
N TYR A 76 -2.55 17.94 -4.12
CA TYR A 76 -2.00 16.58 -4.07
C TYR A 76 -3.06 15.50 -3.83
N THR A 77 -4.11 15.80 -3.08
CA THR A 77 -5.25 14.89 -2.87
C THR A 77 -5.93 14.58 -4.21
N THR A 78 -6.17 15.60 -5.03
CA THR A 78 -6.77 15.44 -6.36
C THR A 78 -5.84 14.68 -7.29
N ALA A 79 -4.56 15.05 -7.33
CA ALA A 79 -3.56 14.37 -8.16
C ALA A 79 -3.43 12.88 -7.79
N LEU A 80 -3.31 12.57 -6.49
CA LEU A 80 -3.18 11.19 -6.00
C LEU A 80 -4.43 10.35 -6.30
N SER A 81 -5.62 10.94 -6.27
CA SER A 81 -6.86 10.26 -6.66
C SER A 81 -6.81 9.78 -8.12
N PHE A 82 -6.33 10.62 -9.04
CA PHE A 82 -6.15 10.24 -10.45
C PHE A 82 -5.04 9.19 -10.64
N VAL A 83 -3.94 9.30 -9.89
CA VAL A 83 -2.87 8.30 -9.92
C VAL A 83 -3.39 6.94 -9.46
N ASN A 84 -4.08 6.88 -8.31
CA ASN A 84 -4.69 5.65 -7.81
C ASN A 84 -5.67 5.05 -8.83
N PHE A 85 -6.55 5.85 -9.42
CA PHE A 85 -7.46 5.37 -10.47
C PHE A 85 -6.71 4.68 -11.63
N ARG A 86 -5.63 5.30 -12.13
CA ARG A 86 -4.83 4.74 -13.22
C ARG A 86 -4.07 3.48 -12.80
N LEU A 87 -3.49 3.48 -11.59
CA LEU A 87 -2.76 2.35 -11.05
C LEU A 87 -3.67 1.13 -10.85
N TYR A 88 -4.86 1.31 -10.28
CA TYR A 88 -5.85 0.24 -10.13
C TYR A 88 -6.28 -0.34 -11.47
N LYS A 89 -6.53 0.53 -12.46
CA LYS A 89 -6.86 0.10 -13.82
C LYS A 89 -5.72 -0.70 -14.46
N SER A 90 -4.46 -0.38 -14.17
CA SER A 90 -3.30 -1.10 -14.70
C SER A 90 -3.20 -2.56 -14.22
N ILE A 91 -3.68 -2.84 -13.01
CA ILE A 91 -3.69 -4.19 -12.42
C ILE A 91 -5.07 -4.88 -12.54
N GLY A 92 -6.00 -4.29 -13.30
CA GLY A 92 -7.33 -4.87 -13.53
C GLY A 92 -8.32 -4.74 -12.35
N LEU A 93 -8.02 -3.92 -11.35
CA LEU A 93 -8.89 -3.69 -10.20
C LEU A 93 -9.86 -2.53 -10.46
N SER A 94 -11.08 -2.67 -9.95
CA SER A 94 -12.09 -1.60 -10.01
C SER A 94 -11.82 -0.54 -8.95
N TYR A 95 -11.85 0.73 -9.39
CA TYR A 95 -11.77 1.90 -8.53
C TYR A 95 -13.14 2.61 -8.54
N PRO A 96 -13.67 3.07 -7.40
CA PRO A 96 -13.08 3.05 -6.05
C PRO A 96 -13.10 1.66 -5.41
N PRO A 97 -12.11 1.30 -4.59
CA PRO A 97 -12.10 0.02 -3.88
C PRO A 97 -13.33 -0.08 -2.96
N LYS A 98 -14.07 -1.17 -3.05
CA LYS A 98 -15.21 -1.42 -2.15
C LYS A 98 -14.65 -1.83 -0.79
N LEU A 99 -14.60 -0.93 0.18
CA LEU A 99 -14.27 -1.31 1.56
C LEU A 99 -15.36 -2.26 2.06
N ALA A 100 -14.99 -3.49 2.41
CA ALA A 100 -15.89 -4.38 3.12
C ALA A 100 -16.10 -3.78 4.51
N ARG A 101 -17.21 -3.04 4.66
CA ARG A 101 -17.58 -2.40 5.91
C ARG A 101 -17.87 -3.50 6.94
N SER A 102 -16.85 -3.93 7.68
CA SER A 102 -17.07 -4.67 8.91
C SER A 102 -17.84 -3.75 9.83
N LYS A 103 -19.10 -4.09 10.10
CA LYS A 103 -19.92 -3.45 11.13
C LYS A 103 -19.27 -3.81 12.46
N ASN A 104 -18.22 -3.11 12.87
CA ASN A 104 -17.72 -2.97 14.24
C ASN A 104 -16.30 -2.38 14.18
N THR A 105 -16.19 -1.06 14.39
CA THR A 105 -15.34 -0.40 15.39
C THR A 105 -15.21 1.08 15.04
N ASN A 106 -15.37 1.94 16.03
CA ASN A 106 -15.23 3.40 15.93
C ASN A 106 -13.76 3.84 15.91
N SER A 107 -12.86 3.07 15.28
CA SER A 107 -11.42 3.34 15.24
C SER A 107 -11.08 4.11 13.97
N GLU A 108 -10.55 5.34 14.13
CA GLU A 108 -10.17 6.23 13.03
C GLU A 108 -8.83 5.85 12.35
N ASP A 109 -8.38 4.61 12.56
CA ASP A 109 -7.04 4.18 12.22
C ASP A 109 -6.98 3.67 10.78
N VAL A 110 -6.08 4.26 9.99
CA VAL A 110 -5.76 3.87 8.59
C VAL A 110 -5.47 2.37 8.46
N LYS A 111 -4.99 1.76 9.55
CA LYS A 111 -4.73 0.33 9.64
C LYS A 111 -6.00 -0.48 9.39
N ASP A 112 -7.14 -0.10 9.96
CA ASP A 112 -8.39 -0.86 9.87
C ASP A 112 -9.00 -0.78 8.47
N GLU A 113 -8.91 0.39 7.82
CA GLU A 113 -9.32 0.54 6.41
C GLU A 113 -8.44 -0.32 5.49
N LEU A 114 -7.10 -0.29 5.67
CA LEU A 114 -6.16 -1.11 4.92
C LEU A 114 -6.34 -2.61 5.20
N TYR A 115 -6.60 -3.00 6.45
CA TYR A 115 -6.87 -4.39 6.83
C TYR A 115 -8.20 -4.88 6.21
N SER A 116 -9.22 -4.03 6.13
CA SER A 116 -10.48 -4.37 5.44
C SER A 116 -10.29 -4.60 3.94
N LEU A 117 -9.43 -3.79 3.31
CA LEU A 117 -9.03 -3.95 1.90
C LEU A 117 -8.22 -5.24 1.71
N ALA A 118 -7.28 -5.50 2.62
CA ALA A 118 -6.44 -6.69 2.58
C ALA A 118 -7.22 -8.00 2.78
N HIS A 119 -8.26 -8.00 3.62
CA HIS A 119 -9.10 -9.19 3.84
C HIS A 119 -9.87 -9.61 2.57
N ILE A 120 -10.28 -8.66 1.73
CA ILE A 120 -10.90 -8.97 0.42
C ILE A 120 -9.93 -9.74 -0.49
N LEU A 121 -8.63 -9.50 -0.34
CA LEU A 121 -7.59 -10.17 -1.11
C LEU A 121 -7.48 -11.66 -0.78
N GLN A 122 -7.69 -12.04 0.48
CA GLN A 122 -7.60 -13.44 0.88
C GLN A 122 -8.76 -14.27 0.32
N GLY A 123 -9.92 -13.65 0.05
CA GLY A 123 -11.02 -14.27 -0.68
C GLY A 123 -10.75 -14.43 -2.18
N PHE A 124 -10.04 -13.48 -2.79
CA PHE A 124 -9.76 -13.51 -4.24
C PHE A 124 -8.59 -14.45 -4.59
N ALA A 125 -7.54 -14.48 -3.77
CA ALA A 125 -6.39 -15.39 -3.94
C ALA A 125 -6.77 -16.88 -3.85
N ALA A 126 -7.92 -17.21 -3.27
CA ALA A 126 -8.44 -18.58 -3.23
C ALA A 126 -9.14 -19.01 -4.54
N THR A 127 -9.46 -18.09 -5.45
CA THR A 127 -10.37 -18.36 -6.59
C THR A 127 -9.67 -18.28 -7.97
N THR A 128 -8.46 -17.74 -8.08
CA THR A 128 -7.69 -17.75 -9.34
C THR A 128 -6.75 -18.96 -9.41
N SER A 129 -7.36 -20.12 -9.68
CA SER A 129 -6.91 -21.14 -10.66
C SER A 129 -5.39 -21.38 -10.83
N THR A 130 -4.87 -22.51 -10.32
CA THR A 130 -4.66 -23.80 -11.05
C THR A 130 -3.59 -23.76 -12.16
N ASP A 131 -2.50 -24.49 -11.89
CA ASP A 131 -2.04 -25.63 -12.72
C ASP A 131 -1.99 -25.44 -14.23
N ILE A 132 -1.25 -24.46 -14.75
CA ILE A 132 -1.06 -24.33 -16.21
C ILE A 132 0.36 -23.77 -16.50
N PHE A 133 1.21 -24.59 -17.14
CA PHE A 133 2.52 -24.31 -17.78
C PHE A 133 3.76 -24.06 -16.86
N THR A 134 4.93 -24.70 -16.98
CA THR A 134 5.51 -25.55 -18.05
C THR A 134 6.60 -26.46 -17.49
N ASP A 135 6.50 -27.74 -17.84
CA ASP A 135 7.58 -28.73 -17.87
C ASP A 135 8.54 -28.31 -19.02
N MET A 136 9.63 -27.60 -18.70
CA MET A 136 10.66 -27.20 -19.66
C MET A 136 12.02 -27.04 -18.97
N GLU A 137 12.98 -27.76 -19.55
CA GLU A 137 14.38 -28.03 -19.21
C GLU A 137 15.15 -27.16 -18.20
N ASP A 138 15.94 -27.91 -17.42
CA ASP A 138 16.81 -27.57 -16.29
C ASP A 138 18.04 -26.76 -16.70
N ASP A 139 17.89 -25.44 -16.82
CA ASP A 139 19.01 -24.52 -16.77
C ASP A 139 19.21 -24.02 -15.33
N GLY A 140 20.25 -24.52 -14.67
CA GLY A 140 20.50 -24.42 -13.21
C GLY A 140 20.49 -23.01 -12.61
N GLU A 141 20.64 -21.94 -13.40
CA GLU A 141 20.52 -20.55 -12.92
C GLU A 141 19.08 -20.09 -12.69
N ILE A 142 18.10 -20.60 -13.45
CA ILE A 142 16.68 -20.24 -13.33
C ILE A 142 16.06 -21.01 -12.16
N ALA A 143 16.49 -22.25 -11.94
CA ALA A 143 16.07 -23.09 -10.82
C ALA A 143 16.47 -22.51 -9.46
N GLU A 144 17.66 -21.93 -9.34
CA GLU A 144 18.10 -21.22 -8.12
C GLU A 144 17.26 -19.97 -7.86
N LYS A 145 16.98 -19.17 -8.89
CA LYS A 145 16.12 -17.98 -8.76
C LYS A 145 14.67 -18.35 -8.42
N MET A 146 14.16 -19.45 -8.98
CA MET A 146 12.84 -19.97 -8.63
C MET A 146 12.79 -20.50 -7.19
N LYS A 147 13.83 -21.21 -6.72
CA LYS A 147 13.95 -21.65 -5.32
C LYS A 147 14.00 -20.46 -4.37
N GLU A 148 14.74 -19.40 -4.70
CA GLU A 148 14.80 -18.20 -3.87
C GLU A 148 13.46 -17.44 -3.87
N MET A 149 12.77 -17.35 -5.01
CA MET A 149 11.41 -16.80 -5.05
C MET A 149 10.41 -17.64 -4.25
N LEU A 150 10.51 -18.98 -4.29
CA LEU A 150 9.69 -19.89 -3.49
C LEU A 150 10.02 -19.78 -2.00
N ARG A 151 11.29 -19.58 -1.65
CA ARG A 151 11.74 -19.35 -0.27
C ARG A 151 11.20 -18.03 0.28
N ILE A 152 11.28 -16.95 -0.49
CA ILE A 152 10.70 -15.63 -0.12
C ILE A 152 9.17 -15.72 0.01
N LYS A 153 8.49 -16.46 -0.89
CA LYS A 153 7.03 -16.71 -0.79
C LYS A 153 6.65 -17.52 0.45
N THR A 154 7.52 -18.43 0.90
CA THR A 154 7.28 -19.27 2.08
C THR A 154 7.67 -18.57 3.39
N LEU A 155 8.48 -17.51 3.32
CA LEU A 155 9.07 -16.82 4.48
C LEU A 155 8.03 -16.22 5.43
N PHE A 156 6.85 -15.86 4.92
CA PHE A 156 5.78 -15.25 5.72
C PHE A 156 4.64 -16.22 6.08
N LYS A 157 4.72 -17.51 5.71
CA LYS A 157 3.74 -18.51 6.16
C LYS A 157 3.91 -18.75 7.66
N GLY A 158 3.02 -18.16 8.46
CA GLY A 158 2.95 -18.36 9.91
C GLY A 158 3.34 -17.16 10.77
N CYS A 159 3.80 -16.05 10.17
CA CYS A 159 4.02 -14.82 10.91
C CYS A 159 2.68 -14.09 11.13
N LYS A 160 2.20 -14.04 12.38
CA LYS A 160 1.17 -13.07 12.79
C LYS A 160 1.81 -11.68 12.72
N LEU A 161 1.55 -10.96 11.63
CA LEU A 161 1.83 -9.52 11.56
C LEU A 161 0.80 -8.82 12.46
N PHE A 162 1.28 -8.29 13.58
CA PHE A 162 0.48 -7.51 14.53
C PHE A 162 0.31 -6.06 14.06
#